data_AF-A0A9D4TQ15-F1
#
_entry.id   AF-A0A9D4TQ15-F1
#
_cell.length_a   1.000
_cell.length_b   1.000
_cell.length_c   1.000
_cell.angle_alpha   90.00
_cell.angle_beta   90.00
_cell.angle_gamma   90.00
#
_symmetry.space_group_name_H-M   'P 1'
#
loop_
_entity.id
_entity.type
_entity.pdbx_description
1 polymer ?
#
loop_
_entity_poly.entity_id
_entity_poly.type
_entity_poly.pdbx_seq_one_letter_code
_entity_poly.pdbx_strand_id
1 'polypeptide(L)'
;MQAASAVGLESVASEILAAVAAAGSATDEQLSNLHFLYDSHFAKALQIVDQGGVWCFVGASSGRRVYQAFFFDVVSKAEAAACKHQLAARLADALNKTRVQTVSDIALGHLLAE
;
A
#
# COMPACT_ATOMS: atom_id res chain seq x y z
N MET A 1 23.33 -14.88 11.66
CA MET A 1 22.92 -15.70 10.50
C MET A 1 21.44 -16.09 10.64
N GLN A 2 20.52 -15.13 10.47
CA GLN A 2 19.07 -15.38 10.38
C GLN A 2 18.45 -14.22 9.58
N ALA A 3 18.38 -14.35 8.25
CA ALA A 3 17.66 -13.44 7.35
C ALA A 3 16.92 -14.20 6.23
N ALA A 4 16.85 -15.54 6.31
CA ALA A 4 16.33 -16.38 5.23
C ALA A 4 14.82 -16.66 5.33
N SER A 5 14.20 -16.48 6.50
CA SER A 5 12.78 -16.79 6.71
C SER A 5 11.81 -15.64 6.40
N ALA A 6 12.26 -14.39 6.40
CA ALA A 6 11.42 -13.23 6.08
C ALA A 6 11.22 -13.05 4.56
N VAL A 7 12.22 -13.45 3.75
CA VAL A 7 12.21 -13.27 2.29
C VAL A 7 11.10 -14.09 1.62
N GLY A 8 10.81 -15.28 2.13
CA GLY A 8 9.76 -16.14 1.57
C GLY A 8 8.35 -15.56 1.73
N LEU A 9 8.04 -15.03 2.92
CA LEU A 9 6.70 -14.50 3.23
C LEU A 9 6.42 -13.20 2.45
N GLU A 10 7.41 -12.32 2.31
CA GLU A 10 7.25 -11.11 1.51
C GLU A 10 7.16 -11.39 0.00
N SER A 11 7.87 -12.42 -0.51
CA SER A 11 7.75 -12.84 -1.92
C SER A 11 6.32 -13.30 -2.22
N VAL A 12 5.76 -14.17 -1.39
CA VAL A 12 4.39 -14.68 -1.55
C VAL A 12 3.38 -13.54 -1.47
N ALA A 13 3.52 -12.63 -0.51
CA ALA A 13 2.66 -11.46 -0.42
C ALA A 13 2.73 -10.57 -1.66
N SER A 14 3.94 -10.36 -2.19
CA SER A 14 4.15 -9.55 -3.40
C SER A 14 3.56 -10.20 -4.64
N GLU A 15 3.68 -11.52 -4.79
CA GLU A 15 3.08 -12.29 -5.89
C GLU A 15 1.55 -12.23 -5.84
N ILE A 16 0.97 -12.42 -4.64
CA ILE A 16 -0.48 -12.31 -4.46
C ILE A 16 -0.95 -10.89 -4.81
N LEU A 17 -0.28 -9.85 -4.31
CA LEU A 17 -0.62 -8.46 -4.62
C LEU A 17 -0.47 -8.15 -6.12
N ALA A 18 0.52 -8.71 -6.80
CA ALA A 18 0.68 -8.56 -8.25
C ALA A 18 -0.46 -9.25 -9.02
N ALA A 19 -0.89 -10.44 -8.58
CA ALA A 19 -2.04 -11.13 -9.15
C ALA A 19 -3.35 -10.35 -8.92
N VAL A 20 -3.55 -9.78 -7.73
CA VAL A 20 -4.67 -8.88 -7.43
C VAL A 20 -4.62 -7.63 -8.32
N ALA A 21 -3.44 -7.06 -8.54
CA ALA A 21 -3.24 -5.91 -9.42
C ALA A 21 -3.59 -6.20 -10.88
N ALA A 22 -3.21 -7.39 -11.36
CA ALA A 22 -3.55 -7.84 -12.71
C ALA A 22 -5.05 -8.10 -12.88
N ALA A 23 -5.73 -8.61 -11.84
CA ALA A 23 -7.16 -8.90 -11.86
C ALA A 23 -8.04 -7.67 -11.58
N GLY A 24 -7.51 -6.65 -10.87
CA GLY A 24 -8.29 -5.51 -10.36
C GLY A 24 -9.26 -5.87 -9.24
N SER A 25 -9.25 -7.12 -8.76
CA SER A 25 -10.09 -7.62 -7.68
C SER A 25 -9.32 -8.67 -6.88
N ALA A 26 -9.53 -8.72 -5.56
CA ALA A 26 -8.98 -9.77 -4.72
C ALA A 26 -9.99 -10.91 -4.55
N THR A 27 -9.53 -12.15 -4.73
CA THR A 27 -10.31 -13.36 -4.42
C THR A 27 -10.25 -13.69 -2.93
N ASP A 28 -11.24 -14.42 -2.43
CA ASP A 28 -11.34 -14.83 -1.02
C ASP A 28 -10.11 -15.63 -0.56
N GLU A 29 -9.51 -16.41 -1.46
CA GLU A 29 -8.27 -17.16 -1.21
C GLU A 29 -7.06 -16.22 -1.07
N GLN A 30 -6.93 -15.22 -1.95
CA GLN A 30 -5.87 -14.20 -1.85
C GLN A 30 -6.03 -13.35 -0.58
N LEU A 31 -7.26 -13.01 -0.19
CA LEU A 31 -7.54 -12.30 1.05
C LEU A 31 -7.23 -13.15 2.29
N SER A 32 -7.57 -14.45 2.25
CA SER A 32 -7.26 -15.39 3.34
C SER A 32 -5.75 -15.60 3.50
N ASN A 33 -5.02 -15.70 2.39
CA ASN A 33 -3.56 -15.81 2.38
C ASN A 33 -2.90 -14.54 2.93
N LEU A 34 -3.34 -13.35 2.48
CA LEU A 34 -2.82 -12.09 3.01
C LEU A 34 -3.19 -11.87 4.49
N HIS A 35 -4.39 -12.29 4.90
CA HIS A 35 -4.79 -12.28 6.30
C HIS A 35 -3.93 -13.22 7.16
N PHE A 36 -3.53 -14.37 6.65
CA PHE A 36 -2.61 -15.27 7.35
C PHE A 36 -1.19 -14.68 7.44
N LEU A 37 -0.73 -13.97 6.40
CA LEU A 37 0.60 -13.39 6.35
C LEU A 37 0.76 -12.13 7.20
N TYR A 38 -0.26 -11.28 7.25
CA TYR A 38 -0.22 -9.96 7.91
C TYR A 38 -1.12 -9.88 9.16
N ASP A 39 -1.82 -10.97 9.48
CA ASP A 39 -2.65 -11.14 10.68
C ASP A 39 -3.63 -9.95 10.88
N SER A 40 -3.86 -9.55 12.11
CA SER A 40 -4.73 -8.45 12.55
C SER A 40 -4.44 -7.09 11.90
N HIS A 41 -3.28 -6.91 11.27
CA HIS A 41 -2.97 -5.69 10.52
C HIS A 41 -3.64 -5.68 9.14
N PHE A 42 -3.94 -6.85 8.57
CA PHE A 42 -4.61 -6.98 7.28
C PHE A 42 -6.05 -6.46 7.33
N ALA A 43 -6.81 -6.83 8.35
CA ALA A 43 -8.21 -6.41 8.47
C ALA A 43 -8.36 -4.88 8.49
N LYS A 44 -7.47 -4.18 9.21
CA LYS A 44 -7.44 -2.70 9.23
C LYS A 44 -7.00 -2.12 7.90
N ALA A 45 -6.01 -2.72 7.24
CA ALA A 45 -5.57 -2.28 5.92
C ALA A 45 -6.69 -2.42 4.88
N LEU A 46 -7.37 -3.56 4.85
CA LEU A 46 -8.52 -3.82 3.98
C LEU A 46 -9.66 -2.83 4.24
N GLN A 47 -9.94 -2.53 5.51
CA GLN A 47 -10.95 -1.53 5.89
C GLN A 47 -10.60 -0.12 5.38
N ILE A 48 -9.33 0.30 5.46
CA ILE A 48 -8.88 1.60 4.92
C ILE A 48 -9.09 1.65 3.41
N VAL A 49 -8.80 0.56 2.70
CA VAL A 49 -8.99 0.45 1.25
C VAL A 49 -10.47 0.47 0.89
N ASP A 50 -11.30 -0.24 1.63
CA ASP A 50 -12.74 -0.32 1.37
C ASP A 50 -13.46 1.01 1.64
N GLN A 51 -13.03 1.74 2.67
CA GLN A 51 -13.50 3.10 2.94
C GLN A 51 -12.98 4.15 1.93
N GLY A 52 -12.13 3.75 0.98
CA GLY A 52 -11.56 4.67 -0.02
C GLY A 52 -10.61 5.70 0.59
N GLY A 53 -9.99 5.37 1.72
CA GLY A 53 -9.15 6.29 2.48
C GLY A 53 -7.75 6.51 1.91
N VAL A 54 -7.41 5.91 0.76
CA VAL A 54 -6.07 6.00 0.16
C VAL A 54 -6.05 6.96 -1.02
N TRP A 55 -5.24 8.00 -0.90
CA TRP A 55 -4.92 8.97 -1.94
C TRP A 55 -3.52 8.73 -2.48
N CYS A 56 -3.30 9.03 -3.75
CA CYS A 56 -1.99 9.08 -4.37
C CYS A 56 -1.81 10.44 -5.03
N PHE A 57 -0.93 11.24 -4.46
CA PHE A 57 -0.53 12.52 -5.02
C PHE A 57 0.67 12.32 -5.94
N VAL A 58 0.55 12.77 -7.18
CA VAL A 58 1.63 12.67 -8.17
C VAL A 58 2.14 14.07 -8.49
N GLY A 59 3.45 14.29 -8.30
CA GLY A 59 4.11 15.53 -8.66
C GLY A 59 4.13 15.73 -10.18
N ALA A 60 3.62 16.88 -10.63
CA ALA A 60 3.44 17.17 -12.04
C ALA A 60 4.76 17.21 -12.84
N SER A 61 5.86 17.70 -12.25
CA SER A 61 7.16 17.81 -12.94
C SER A 61 8.17 16.75 -12.51
N SER A 62 8.13 16.26 -11.27
CA SER A 62 9.06 15.23 -10.79
C SER A 62 8.58 13.80 -11.03
N GLY A 63 7.29 13.59 -11.27
CA GLY A 63 6.68 12.27 -11.35
C GLY A 63 6.71 11.47 -10.03
N ARG A 64 7.11 12.10 -8.92
CA ARG A 64 7.15 11.46 -7.60
C ARG A 64 5.72 11.19 -7.13
N ARG A 65 5.53 10.04 -6.48
CA ARG A 65 4.23 9.62 -5.94
C ARG A 65 4.27 9.58 -4.42
N VAL A 66 3.27 10.19 -3.80
CA VAL A 66 3.08 10.20 -2.35
C VAL A 66 1.72 9.59 -2.10
N TYR A 67 1.70 8.47 -1.38
CA TYR A 67 0.44 7.86 -0.97
C TYR A 67 0.04 8.45 0.38
N GLN A 68 -1.22 8.72 0.62
CA GLN A 68 -1.71 9.18 1.92
C GLN A 68 -2.91 8.34 2.31
N ALA A 69 -2.88 7.74 3.49
CA ALA A 69 -4.02 7.04 4.05
C ALA A 69 -4.66 7.97 5.10
N PHE A 70 -5.94 8.30 4.96
CA PHE A 70 -6.69 9.28 5.78
C PHE A 70 -6.66 9.04 7.30
N PHE A 71 -6.09 7.92 7.76
CA PHE A 71 -5.94 7.63 9.17
C PHE A 71 -4.50 7.72 9.71
N PHE A 72 -3.43 7.67 8.88
CA PHE A 72 -2.03 7.93 9.31
C PHE A 72 -1.10 8.15 8.10
N ASP A 73 -0.07 8.98 8.29
CA ASP A 73 0.97 9.28 7.30
C ASP A 73 1.63 8.02 6.73
N VAL A 74 1.76 8.00 5.41
CA VAL A 74 2.46 6.92 4.71
C VAL A 74 3.92 7.30 4.61
N VAL A 75 4.75 6.55 5.32
CA VAL A 75 6.21 6.68 5.26
C VAL A 75 6.70 6.39 3.84
N SER A 76 7.40 7.35 3.25
CA SER A 76 8.08 7.15 1.98
C SER A 76 9.33 6.28 2.15
N LYS A 77 9.36 5.20 1.36
CA LYS A 77 10.49 4.39 0.85
C LYS A 77 11.61 3.98 1.83
N ALA A 78 11.68 2.65 1.98
CA ALA A 78 12.76 1.79 2.49
C ALA A 78 12.76 1.55 4.02
N GLU A 79 12.78 0.26 4.38
CA GLU A 79 12.93 -0.32 5.73
C GLU A 79 11.80 -0.12 6.74
N ALA A 80 10.71 -0.88 6.58
CA ALA A 80 10.09 -1.66 7.65
C ALA A 80 8.95 -2.50 7.06
N ALA A 81 9.14 -3.82 6.97
CA ALA A 81 8.06 -4.73 6.60
C ALA A 81 6.94 -4.65 7.65
N ALA A 82 5.70 -4.39 7.18
CA ALA A 82 4.45 -4.61 7.90
C ALA A 82 3.94 -3.54 8.90
N CYS A 83 3.97 -2.25 8.56
CA CYS A 83 2.98 -1.34 9.16
C CYS A 83 1.66 -1.39 8.34
N LYS A 84 0.51 -1.42 9.03
CA LYS A 84 -0.83 -1.53 8.40
C LYS A 84 -1.09 -0.52 7.26
N HIS A 85 -0.37 0.60 7.26
CA HIS A 85 -0.51 1.67 6.26
C HIS A 85 0.14 1.32 4.92
N GLN A 86 1.33 0.69 4.92
CA GLN A 86 1.98 0.24 3.69
C GLN A 86 1.16 -0.84 2.99
N LEU A 87 0.55 -1.74 3.78
CA LEU A 87 -0.32 -2.77 3.26
C LEU A 87 -1.59 -2.16 2.63
N ALA A 88 -2.19 -1.17 3.28
CA ALA A 88 -3.35 -0.44 2.74
C ALA A 88 -3.00 0.28 1.43
N ALA A 89 -1.85 0.94 1.36
CA ALA A 89 -1.39 1.62 0.15
C ALA A 89 -1.16 0.63 -1.01
N ARG A 90 -0.43 -0.47 -0.76
CA ARG A 90 -0.18 -1.51 -1.78
C ARG A 90 -1.46 -2.19 -2.24
N LEU A 91 -2.38 -2.47 -1.33
CA LEU A 91 -3.65 -3.11 -1.65
C LEU A 91 -4.60 -2.15 -2.40
N ALA A 92 -4.65 -0.87 -2.04
CA ALA A 92 -5.41 0.14 -2.79
C ALA A 92 -4.86 0.34 -4.21
N ASP A 93 -3.53 0.36 -4.36
CA ASP A 93 -2.86 0.49 -5.65
C ASP A 93 -3.16 -0.74 -6.53
N ALA A 94 -3.03 -1.95 -5.98
CA ALA A 94 -3.40 -3.19 -6.67
C ALA A 94 -4.88 -3.24 -7.05
N LEU A 95 -5.78 -2.83 -6.16
CA LEU A 95 -7.21 -2.83 -6.45
C LEU A 95 -7.67 -1.64 -7.32
N ASN A 96 -6.76 -0.78 -7.79
CA ASN A 96 -7.09 0.50 -8.45
C ASN A 96 -8.13 1.34 -7.67
N LYS A 97 -8.18 1.18 -6.34
CA LYS A 97 -9.06 1.92 -5.45
C LYS A 97 -8.42 3.21 -4.92
N THR A 98 -7.16 3.45 -5.28
CA THR A 98 -6.43 4.67 -4.91
C THR A 98 -6.94 5.87 -5.69
N ARG A 99 -7.27 6.96 -4.99
CA ARG A 99 -7.61 8.24 -5.62
C ARG A 99 -6.35 8.97 -6.05
N VAL A 100 -6.07 8.97 -7.35
CA VAL A 100 -4.90 9.65 -7.90
C VAL A 100 -5.21 11.12 -8.17
N GLN A 101 -4.42 12.02 -7.60
CA GLN A 101 -4.50 13.46 -7.83
C GLN A 101 -3.13 14.00 -8.25
N THR A 102 -3.07 14.68 -9.37
CA THR A 102 -1.86 15.40 -9.79
C THR A 102 -1.77 16.74 -9.06
N VAL A 103 -0.62 17.00 -8.44
CA VAL A 103 -0.35 18.24 -7.69
C VAL A 103 0.98 18.85 -8.13
N SER A 104 1.17 20.15 -7.88
CA SER A 104 2.48 20.78 -8.11
C SER A 104 3.54 20.16 -7.20
N ASP A 105 4.80 20.14 -7.63
CA ASP A 105 5.89 19.56 -6.83
C ASP A 105 6.15 20.35 -5.54
N ILE A 106 5.78 21.63 -5.50
CA ILE A 106 5.80 22.44 -4.28
C ILE A 106 4.71 21.94 -3.32
N ALA A 107 3.48 21.77 -3.80
CA ALA A 107 2.39 21.22 -2.99
C ALA A 107 2.70 19.78 -2.54
N LEU A 108 3.31 18.95 -3.41
CA LEU A 108 3.80 17.62 -3.06
C LEU A 108 4.87 17.69 -1.96
N GLY A 109 5.77 18.67 -2.03
CA GLY A 109 6.77 18.93 -1.00
C GLY A 109 6.16 19.30 0.34
N HIS A 110 5.11 20.12 0.35
CA HIS A 110 4.34 20.43 1.56
C HIS A 110 3.67 19.18 2.16
N LEU A 111 3.10 18.32 1.33
CA LEU A 111 2.51 17.03 1.76
C LEU A 111 3.52 16.04 2.35
N LEU A 112 4.83 16.24 2.10
CA LEU A 112 5.92 15.42 2.63
C LEU A 112 6.62 16.05 3.84
N ALA A 113 6.34 17.32 4.14
CA ALA A 113 7.04 18.10 5.16
C ALA A 113 6.26 18.21 6.49
N GLU A 114 5.01 17.73 6.52
CA GLU A 114 4.21 17.50 7.74
C GLU A 114 4.41 16.08 8.26
#